data_AF-A0A4T2BG89-F1
#
_entry.id   AF-A0A4T2BG89-F1
#
_cell.length_a   1.000
_cell.length_b   1.000
_cell.length_c   1.000
_cell.angle_alpha   90.00
_cell.angle_beta   90.00
_cell.angle_gamma   90.00
#
_symmetry.space_group_name_H-M   'P 1'
#
loop_
_entity.id
_entity.type
_entity.pdbx_description
1 polymer ?
#
loop_
_entity_poly.entity_id
_entity_poly.type
_entity_poly.pdbx_seq_one_letter_code
_entity_poly.pdbx_strand_id
1 'polypeptide(L)' 'FRGRRYDTGDRLDYIKAIIRLASDREDLGPDLRPWIKEFAEGL' A
#
# COMPACT_ATOMS: atom_id res chain seq x y z
N PHE A 1 -10.50 0.67 -21.46
CA PHE A 1 -9.50 1.10 -20.47
C PHE A 1 -9.99 0.70 -19.07
N ARG A 2 -9.44 -0.37 -18.47
CA ARG A 2 -9.71 -0.79 -17.07
C ARG A 2 -8.42 -0.72 -16.27
N GLY A 3 -7.85 0.48 -16.17
CA GLY A 3 -6.71 0.76 -15.29
C GLY A 3 -7.20 1.62 -14.14
N ARG A 4 -6.92 1.22 -12.89
CA ARG A 4 -7.19 2.06 -11.72
C ARG A 4 -6.41 3.38 -11.90
N ARG A 5 -7.12 4.49 -12.07
CA ARG A 5 -6.53 5.83 -12.03
C ARG A 5 -6.21 6.12 -10.56
N TYR A 6 -4.93 6.31 -10.27
CA TYR A 6 -4.50 6.93 -9.04
C TYR A 6 -4.48 8.43 -9.33
N ASP A 7 -5.38 9.17 -8.69
CA ASP A 7 -5.44 10.61 -8.84
C ASP A 7 -4.24 11.21 -8.09
N THR A 8 -3.22 11.66 -8.80
CA THR A 8 -1.97 12.16 -8.19
C THR A 8 -2.15 13.51 -7.48
N GLY A 9 -3.39 14.05 -7.45
CA GLY A 9 -3.77 15.21 -6.64
C GLY A 9 -4.10 14.86 -5.18
N ASP A 10 -4.43 13.60 -4.87
CA ASP A 10 -4.72 13.15 -3.51
C ASP A 10 -3.51 12.42 -2.91
N ARG A 11 -2.85 13.09 -1.95
CA ARG A 11 -1.66 12.57 -1.26
C ARG A 11 -1.94 11.27 -0.51
N LEU A 12 -3.15 11.08 -0.01
CA LEU A 12 -3.53 9.85 0.69
C LEU A 12 -3.66 8.69 -0.29
N ASP A 13 -4.24 8.92 -1.47
CA ASP A 13 -4.35 7.87 -2.48
C ASP A 13 -3.00 7.50 -3.10
N TYR A 14 -2.07 8.46 -3.20
CA TYR A 14 -0.68 8.17 -3.53
C TYR A 14 -0.04 7.21 -2.51
N ILE A 15 -0.16 7.50 -1.20
CA ILE A 15 0.39 6.63 -0.15
C ILE A 15 -0.23 5.24 -0.21
N LYS A 16 -1.57 5.13 -0.39
CA LYS A 16 -2.24 3.84 -0.57
C LYS A 16 -1.72 3.07 -1.78
N ALA A 17 -1.41 3.75 -2.88
CA ALA A 17 -0.86 3.12 -4.09
C ALA A 17 0.53 2.53 -3.82
N ILE A 18 1.40 3.28 -3.15
CA ILE A 18 2.75 2.82 -2.77
C ILE A 18 2.66 1.61 -1.83
N ILE A 19 1.81 1.67 -0.79
CA ILE A 19 1.62 0.56 0.14
C ILE A 19 1.15 -0.71 -0.58
N ARG A 20 0.21 -0.59 -1.52
CA ARG A 20 -0.26 -1.73 -2.34
C ARG A 20 0.87 -2.33 -3.17
N LEU A 21 1.61 -1.50 -3.92
CA LEU A 21 2.70 -1.97 -4.76
C LEU A 21 3.81 -2.64 -3.94
N ALA A 22 4.17 -2.08 -2.79
CA ALA A 22 5.18 -2.66 -1.92
C ALA A 22 4.71 -3.99 -1.29
N SER A 23 3.42 -4.12 -0.98
CA SER A 23 2.85 -5.34 -0.39
C SER A 23 2.83 -6.52 -1.36
N ASP A 24 2.79 -6.26 -2.68
CA ASP A 24 2.77 -7.28 -3.73
C ASP A 24 4.17 -7.74 -4.15
N ARG A 25 5.24 -7.04 -3.73
CA ARG A 25 6.62 -7.42 -4.04
C ARG A 25 7.05 -8.65 -3.25
N GLU A 26 7.71 -9.61 -3.90
CA GLU A 26 8.16 -10.85 -3.25
C GLU A 26 9.27 -10.61 -2.22
N ASP A 27 10.09 -9.57 -2.41
CA ASP A 27 11.21 -9.24 -1.54
C ASP A 27 10.83 -8.36 -0.33
N LEU A 28 9.64 -7.77 -0.32
CA LEU A 28 9.17 -6.86 0.74
C LEU A 28 7.85 -7.32 1.37
N GLY A 29 6.94 -7.86 0.57
CA GLY A 29 5.58 -8.24 0.97
C GLY A 29 5.49 -9.23 2.12
N PRO A 30 6.35 -10.27 2.24
CA PRO A 30 6.33 -11.18 3.38
C PRO A 30 6.49 -10.48 4.73
N ASP A 31 7.36 -9.46 4.81
CA ASP A 31 7.64 -8.74 6.05
C ASP A 31 6.73 -7.51 6.23
N LEU A 32 6.38 -6.84 5.14
CA LEU A 32 5.59 -5.60 5.17
C LEU A 32 4.13 -5.83 5.60
N ARG A 33 3.50 -6.89 5.09
CA ARG A 33 2.08 -7.19 5.38
C ARG A 33 1.79 -7.45 6.86
N PRO A 34 2.55 -8.29 7.59
CA PRO A 34 2.32 -8.47 9.03
C PRO A 34 2.56 -7.17 9.81
N TRP A 35 3.60 -6.40 9.47
CA TRP A 35 3.89 -5.12 10.12
C TRP A 35 2.74 -4.10 9.96
N ILE A 36 2.14 -3.99 8.76
CA ILE A 36 0.99 -3.10 8.55
C ILE A 36 -0.19 -3.48 9.44
N LYS A 37 -0.43 -4.78 9.64
CA LYS A 37 -1.52 -5.26 10.53
C LYS A 37 -1.25 -4.87 11.98
N GLU A 38 -0.03 -5.12 12.46
CA GLU A 38 0.39 -4.74 13.82
C GLU A 38 0.29 -3.22 14.04
N PHE A 39 0.77 -2.43 13.09
CA PHE A 39 0.63 -0.96 13.15
C PHE A 39 -0.84 -0.53 13.24
N ALA A 40 -1.73 -1.15 12.46
CA ALA A 40 -3.15 -0.83 12.46
C ALA A 40 -3.89 -1.28 13.74
N GLU A 41 -3.42 -2.31 14.42
CA GLU A 41 -3.95 -2.75 15.72
C GLU A 41 -3.65 -1.73 16.83
N GLY A 42 -2.60 -0.91 16.67
CA GLY A 42 -2.20 0.13 17.62
C GLY A 42 -2.81 1.52 17.39
N LEU A 43 -3.69 1.68 16.40
CA LEU A 43 -4.42 2.93 16.09
C LEU A 43 -5.81 2.94 16.73
#